data_AF-A0A4S8I1T5-F1
#
_entry.id   AF-A0A4S8I1T5-F1
#
_cell.length_a   1.000
_cell.length_b   1.000
_cell.length_c   1.000
_cell.angle_alpha   90.00
_cell.angle_beta   90.00
_cell.angle_gamma   90.00
#
_symmetry.space_group_name_H-M   'P 1'
#
loop_
_entity.id
_entity.type
_entity.pdbx_description
1 polymer ?
#
loop_
_entity_poly.entity_id
_entity_poly.type
_entity_poly.pdbx_seq_one_letter_code
_entity_poly.pdbx_strand_id
1 'polypeptide(L)'
;MRIFEPKIPYTKLTPQNFFERYAGAIEINNDNKPNIFQVIMEAIRIQDQKQFYPLIEELFGYLGFNCKATRAGDTNNRSDAYIIDDEHSIPIEIKSPTEVLYINNKSIRQAIENKTILLSRKFYNTNYTTTSLAVGFSYPADRSGVYDLVEDVYKAYGYNIGFISINDILEVVWDVLIKGREFNKERIIFLKGEFKCEN
;
A
#
# COMPACT_ATOMS: atom_id res chain seq x y z
N MET A 1 -25.25 -12.19 -24.12
CA MET A 1 -24.00 -11.42 -24.29
C MET A 1 -24.30 -9.96 -23.95
N ARG A 2 -24.14 -9.57 -22.68
CA ARG A 2 -24.33 -8.16 -22.27
C ARG A 2 -22.96 -7.51 -22.30
N ILE A 3 -22.80 -6.60 -23.24
CA ILE A 3 -21.62 -5.74 -23.39
C ILE A 3 -21.62 -4.84 -22.16
N PHE A 4 -20.62 -4.99 -21.29
CA PHE A 4 -20.39 -4.05 -20.20
C PHE A 4 -19.97 -2.72 -20.81
N GLU A 5 -20.73 -1.68 -20.51
CA GLU A 5 -20.38 -0.30 -20.84
C GLU A 5 -19.04 0.09 -20.20
N PRO A 6 -18.25 0.95 -20.85
CA PRO A 6 -16.92 1.29 -20.38
C PRO A 6 -17.01 2.02 -19.03
N LYS A 7 -16.18 1.54 -18.09
CA LYS A 7 -15.78 2.23 -16.87
C LYS A 7 -15.56 3.71 -17.18
N ILE A 8 -16.13 4.58 -16.35
CA ILE A 8 -15.81 6.01 -16.33
C ILE A 8 -14.28 6.12 -16.41
N PRO A 9 -13.73 6.77 -17.46
CA PRO A 9 -12.29 6.88 -17.59
C PRO A 9 -11.75 7.67 -16.40
N TYR A 10 -10.64 7.19 -15.84
CA TYR A 10 -9.83 7.82 -14.78
C TYR A 10 -9.25 9.20 -15.19
N THR A 11 -9.91 9.94 -16.09
CA THR A 11 -9.40 11.15 -16.75
C THR A 11 -9.88 12.45 -16.09
N LYS A 12 -10.09 12.48 -14.76
CA LYS A 12 -10.35 13.72 -14.01
C LYS A 12 -9.68 13.79 -12.63
N LEU A 13 -8.53 13.15 -12.44
CA LEU A 13 -7.58 13.50 -11.38
C LEU A 13 -6.30 13.94 -12.05
N THR A 14 -6.04 15.25 -12.05
CA THR A 14 -4.73 15.77 -12.44
C THR A 14 -3.70 15.32 -11.40
N PRO A 15 -2.50 14.87 -11.81
CA PRO A 15 -1.38 14.47 -10.94
C PRO A 15 -1.03 15.44 -9.80
N GLN A 16 -1.48 16.69 -9.87
CA GLN A 16 -1.23 17.74 -8.88
C GLN A 16 -2.19 17.72 -7.66
N ASN A 17 -3.40 17.17 -7.77
CA ASN A 17 -4.46 17.39 -6.78
C ASN A 17 -4.22 16.73 -5.41
N PHE A 18 -3.35 15.71 -5.33
CA PHE A 18 -3.02 15.08 -4.05
C PHE A 18 -2.14 16.01 -3.20
N PHE A 19 -0.98 16.40 -3.72
CA PHE A 19 -0.03 17.24 -2.97
C PHE A 19 -0.61 18.64 -2.72
N GLU A 20 -1.39 19.18 -3.66
CA GLU A 20 -2.11 20.47 -3.48
C GLU A 20 -3.07 20.47 -2.28
N ARG A 21 -3.72 19.34 -2.00
CA ARG A 21 -4.64 19.18 -0.86
C ARG A 21 -3.97 19.47 0.48
N TYR A 22 -2.67 19.21 0.58
CA TYR A 22 -1.90 19.33 1.81
C TYR A 22 -0.91 20.51 1.79
N ALA A 23 -0.37 20.86 0.62
CA ALA A 23 0.66 21.91 0.50
C ALA A 23 0.15 23.29 0.92
N GLY A 24 -1.16 23.56 0.85
CA GLY A 24 -1.74 24.85 1.22
C GLY A 24 -1.19 25.97 0.32
N ALA A 25 -0.36 26.84 0.89
CA ALA A 25 0.31 27.92 0.15
C ALA A 25 1.75 27.57 -0.30
N ILE A 26 2.24 26.37 0.03
CA ILE A 26 3.60 25.94 -0.34
C ILE A 26 3.61 25.58 -1.83
N GLU A 27 4.56 26.15 -2.58
CA GLU A 27 4.76 25.81 -3.98
C GLU A 27 5.27 24.36 -4.13
N ILE A 28 4.65 23.60 -5.02
CA ILE A 28 4.99 22.19 -5.26
C ILE A 28 6.20 22.10 -6.19
N ASN A 29 7.39 21.95 -5.59
CA ASN A 29 8.65 21.72 -6.27
C ASN A 29 9.59 20.88 -5.40
N ASN A 30 10.72 20.42 -5.96
CA ASN A 30 11.64 19.54 -5.24
C ASN A 30 12.29 20.21 -4.02
N ASP A 31 12.52 21.53 -4.06
CA ASP A 31 13.13 22.27 -2.96
C ASP A 31 12.20 22.31 -1.73
N ASN A 32 10.89 22.42 -1.96
CA ASN A 32 9.87 22.42 -0.92
C ASN A 32 9.39 21.02 -0.51
N LYS A 33 9.82 19.95 -1.21
CA LYS A 33 9.37 18.57 -0.94
C LYS A 33 9.48 18.19 0.54
N PRO A 34 10.58 18.44 1.27
CA PRO A 34 10.67 18.07 2.68
C PRO A 34 9.59 18.73 3.55
N ASN A 35 9.28 20.01 3.30
CA ASN A 35 8.24 20.74 4.03
C ASN A 35 6.84 20.21 3.69
N ILE A 36 6.58 19.93 2.42
CA ILE A 36 5.30 19.35 1.98
C ILE A 36 5.10 17.97 2.62
N PHE A 37 6.14 17.13 2.61
CA PHE A 37 6.10 15.81 3.23
C PHE A 37 5.87 15.90 4.74
N GLN A 38 6.52 16.84 5.43
CA GLN A 38 6.30 17.06 6.85
C GLN A 38 4.82 17.39 7.14
N VAL A 39 4.22 18.30 6.38
CA VAL A 39 2.80 18.67 6.54
C VAL A 39 1.88 17.47 6.29
N ILE A 40 2.13 16.71 5.22
CA ILE A 40 1.35 15.50 4.88
C ILE A 40 1.47 14.47 6.00
N MET A 41 2.69 14.18 6.46
CA MET A 41 2.94 13.16 7.47
C MET A 41 2.29 13.50 8.81
N GLU A 42 2.33 14.77 9.24
CA GLU A 42 1.62 15.21 10.46
C GLU A 42 0.09 15.12 10.30
N ALA A 43 -0.44 15.47 9.13
CA ALA A 43 -1.87 15.31 8.84
C ALA A 43 -2.32 13.84 8.83
N ILE A 44 -1.48 12.94 8.30
CA ILE A 44 -1.73 11.50 8.26
C ILE A 44 -1.63 10.87 9.66
N ARG A 45 -0.70 11.35 10.50
CA ARG A 45 -0.39 10.75 11.81
C ARG A 45 -1.60 10.61 12.74
N ILE A 46 -2.60 11.48 12.59
CA ILE A 46 -3.81 11.49 13.41
C ILE A 46 -4.99 10.72 12.77
N GLN A 47 -4.79 10.12 11.59
CA GLN A 47 -5.86 9.44 10.86
C GLN A 47 -6.22 8.10 11.50
N ASP A 48 -7.53 7.84 11.58
CA ASP A 48 -8.09 6.53 11.90
C ASP A 48 -8.21 5.65 10.64
N GLN A 49 -8.70 4.42 10.80
CA GLN A 49 -8.89 3.49 9.68
C GLN A 49 -9.82 4.05 8.60
N LYS A 50 -10.85 4.84 8.97
CA LYS A 50 -11.84 5.37 8.02
C LYS A 50 -11.23 6.40 7.07
N GLN A 51 -10.19 7.09 7.53
CA GLN A 51 -9.45 8.08 6.73
C GLN A 51 -8.24 7.45 6.04
N PHE A 52 -7.50 6.61 6.76
CA PHE A 52 -6.24 6.06 6.30
C PHE A 52 -6.40 5.00 5.20
N TYR A 53 -7.41 4.12 5.28
CA TYR A 53 -7.55 3.04 4.30
C TYR A 53 -7.91 3.56 2.90
N PRO A 54 -8.87 4.50 2.75
CA PRO A 54 -9.09 5.16 1.45
C PRO A 54 -7.87 5.90 0.92
N LEU A 55 -7.05 6.48 1.80
CA LEU A 55 -5.79 7.12 1.39
C LEU A 55 -4.82 6.09 0.79
N ILE A 56 -4.67 4.91 1.40
CA ILE A 56 -3.85 3.82 0.84
C ILE A 56 -4.37 3.39 -0.53
N GLU A 57 -5.69 3.25 -0.71
CA GLU A 57 -6.30 2.97 -2.01
C GLU A 57 -5.94 4.05 -3.05
N GLU A 58 -6.09 5.33 -2.68
CA GLU A 58 -5.77 6.46 -3.54
C GLU A 58 -4.30 6.46 -3.99
N LEU A 59 -3.36 6.28 -3.05
CA LEU A 59 -1.93 6.31 -3.32
C LEU A 59 -1.48 5.17 -4.22
N PHE A 60 -1.94 3.94 -3.99
CA PHE A 60 -1.66 2.84 -4.93
C PHE A 60 -2.31 3.07 -6.31
N GLY A 61 -3.45 3.80 -6.35
CA GLY A 61 -4.06 4.26 -7.60
C GLY A 61 -3.14 5.17 -8.41
N TYR A 62 -2.42 6.11 -7.77
CA TYR A 62 -1.43 6.96 -8.44
C TYR A 62 -0.23 6.15 -8.97
N LEU A 63 0.10 5.02 -8.34
CA LEU A 63 1.10 4.08 -8.84
C LEU A 63 0.58 3.14 -9.94
N GLY A 64 -0.66 3.36 -10.40
CA GLY A 64 -1.29 2.63 -11.48
C GLY A 64 -1.88 1.27 -11.08
N PHE A 65 -2.00 0.96 -9.78
CA PHE A 65 -2.65 -0.27 -9.32
C PHE A 65 -4.17 -0.09 -9.23
N ASN A 66 -4.90 -1.18 -9.51
CA ASN A 66 -6.32 -1.28 -9.18
C ASN A 66 -6.48 -1.71 -7.71
N CYS A 67 -6.24 -0.77 -6.79
CA CYS A 67 -6.42 -0.97 -5.36
C CYS A 67 -7.89 -0.76 -4.96
N LYS A 68 -8.37 -1.55 -4.00
CA LYS A 68 -9.71 -1.45 -3.41
C LYS A 68 -9.65 -1.72 -1.92
N ALA A 69 -9.92 -0.71 -1.09
CA ALA A 69 -10.15 -0.89 0.33
C ALA A 69 -11.48 -1.60 0.58
N THR A 70 -11.49 -2.56 1.50
CA THR A 70 -12.71 -3.28 1.85
C THR A 70 -13.60 -2.40 2.71
N ARG A 71 -14.93 -2.55 2.53
CA ARG A 71 -15.90 -1.76 3.31
C ARG A 71 -15.98 -2.31 4.72
N ALA A 72 -16.01 -1.41 5.71
CA ALA A 72 -16.27 -1.79 7.09
C ALA A 72 -17.58 -2.59 7.20
N GLY A 73 -17.51 -3.80 7.73
CA GLY A 73 -18.65 -4.71 7.91
C GLY A 73 -18.81 -5.78 6.84
N ASP A 74 -17.99 -5.79 5.78
CA ASP A 74 -17.95 -6.91 4.83
C ASP A 74 -17.10 -8.06 5.40
N THR A 75 -17.73 -8.97 6.13
CA THR A 75 -17.06 -10.12 6.78
C THR A 75 -16.65 -11.21 5.79
N ASN A 76 -17.08 -11.14 4.52
CA ASN A 76 -16.67 -12.10 3.51
C ASN A 76 -15.25 -11.80 3.02
N ASN A 77 -14.87 -10.52 3.00
CA ASN A 77 -13.54 -10.04 2.64
C ASN A 77 -12.71 -9.81 3.90
N ARG A 78 -11.69 -10.66 4.09
CA ARG A 78 -10.90 -10.70 5.34
C ARG A 78 -9.74 -9.69 5.35
N SER A 79 -9.27 -9.25 4.19
CA SER A 79 -8.16 -8.29 4.09
C SER A 79 -8.68 -6.85 4.09
N ASP A 80 -7.86 -5.91 4.55
CA ASP A 80 -8.22 -4.49 4.61
C ASP A 80 -8.31 -3.84 3.23
N ALA A 81 -7.50 -4.31 2.29
CA ALA A 81 -7.57 -3.95 0.88
C ALA A 81 -7.04 -5.06 -0.03
N TYR A 82 -7.30 -4.92 -1.33
CA TYR A 82 -6.69 -5.73 -2.38
C TYR A 82 -6.17 -4.84 -3.51
N ILE A 83 -4.97 -5.13 -4.01
CA ILE A 83 -4.62 -4.81 -5.39
C ILE A 83 -5.12 -5.97 -6.25
N ILE A 84 -6.03 -5.69 -7.17
CA ILE A 84 -6.65 -6.68 -8.04
C ILE A 84 -5.95 -6.65 -9.39
N ASP A 85 -5.37 -7.78 -9.75
CA ASP A 85 -4.62 -8.01 -10.98
C ASP A 85 -5.00 -9.38 -11.58
N ASP A 86 -4.86 -9.51 -12.89
CA ASP A 86 -5.27 -10.71 -13.63
C ASP A 86 -4.42 -11.94 -13.27
N GLU A 87 -3.18 -11.77 -12.81
CA GLU A 87 -2.28 -12.88 -12.43
C GLU A 87 -1.79 -12.77 -10.98
N HIS A 88 -1.50 -11.54 -10.52
CA HIS A 88 -0.77 -11.28 -9.29
C HIS A 88 -1.52 -10.36 -8.32
N SER A 89 -2.75 -10.73 -7.94
CA SER A 89 -3.48 -9.99 -6.92
C SER A 89 -2.81 -10.08 -5.54
N ILE A 90 -2.76 -8.94 -4.85
CA ILE A 90 -2.06 -8.75 -3.58
C ILE A 90 -3.09 -8.42 -2.50
N PRO A 91 -3.23 -9.24 -1.46
CA PRO A 91 -3.98 -8.85 -0.28
C PRO A 91 -3.13 -7.90 0.58
N ILE A 92 -3.79 -6.92 1.19
CA ILE A 92 -3.16 -5.89 2.00
C ILE A 92 -3.74 -5.90 3.42
N GLU A 93 -2.85 -5.95 4.41
CA GLU A 93 -3.13 -5.58 5.80
C GLU A 93 -2.70 -4.13 6.02
N ILE A 94 -3.57 -3.28 6.57
CA ILE A 94 -3.30 -1.86 6.77
C ILE A 94 -3.38 -1.53 8.27
N LYS A 95 -2.34 -0.89 8.81
CA LYS A 95 -2.33 -0.32 10.16
C LYS A 95 -2.37 1.19 10.11
N SER A 96 -3.48 1.78 10.55
CA SER A 96 -3.56 3.23 10.72
C SER A 96 -2.62 3.68 11.85
N PRO A 97 -2.07 4.90 11.78
CA PRO A 97 -1.14 5.39 12.80
C PRO A 97 -1.76 5.46 14.21
N THR A 98 -3.07 5.65 14.28
CA THR A 98 -3.84 5.64 15.55
C THR A 98 -4.12 4.23 16.10
N GLU A 99 -4.04 3.17 15.27
CA GLU A 99 -4.10 1.77 15.74
C GLU A 99 -2.72 1.31 16.20
N VAL A 100 -1.73 1.43 15.31
CA VAL A 100 -0.33 1.07 15.55
C VAL A 100 0.58 1.95 14.69
N LEU A 101 1.48 2.70 15.34
CA LEU A 101 2.39 3.61 14.63
C LEU A 101 3.46 2.88 13.80
N TYR A 102 3.99 1.76 14.32
CA TYR A 102 5.07 0.98 13.70
C TYR A 102 4.55 -0.38 13.24
N ILE A 103 4.86 -0.77 12.00
CA ILE A 103 4.58 -2.12 11.50
C ILE A 103 5.22 -3.13 12.46
N ASN A 104 4.45 -4.14 12.89
CA ASN A 104 4.86 -5.07 13.93
C ASN A 104 4.53 -6.52 13.56
N ASN A 105 4.90 -7.47 14.43
CA ASN A 105 4.66 -8.89 14.21
C ASN A 105 3.18 -9.25 13.99
N LYS A 106 2.25 -8.50 14.59
CA LYS A 106 0.80 -8.70 14.37
C LYS A 106 0.42 -8.38 12.92
N SER A 107 0.97 -7.29 12.38
CA SER A 107 0.77 -6.86 10.99
C SER A 107 1.23 -7.96 10.01
N ILE A 108 2.42 -8.53 10.25
CA ILE A 108 2.97 -9.62 9.45
C ILE A 108 2.14 -10.91 9.57
N ARG A 109 1.72 -11.29 10.79
CA ARG A 109 0.84 -12.45 11.01
C ARG A 109 -0.46 -12.33 10.23
N GLN A 110 -1.11 -11.17 10.28
CA GLN A 110 -2.34 -10.95 9.54
C GLN A 110 -2.12 -10.97 8.02
N ALA A 111 -1.00 -10.45 7.52
CA ALA A 111 -0.60 -10.60 6.11
C ALA A 111 -0.40 -12.07 5.70
N ILE A 112 0.21 -12.90 6.54
CA ILE A 112 0.37 -14.34 6.27
C ILE A 112 -0.97 -15.05 6.16
N GLU A 113 -1.88 -14.76 7.08
CA GLU A 113 -3.20 -15.36 7.05
C GLU A 113 -4.04 -14.85 5.85
N ASN A 114 -3.89 -13.57 5.48
CA ASN A 114 -4.45 -13.00 4.25
C ASN A 114 -3.99 -13.78 3.01
N LYS A 115 -2.68 -14.03 2.89
CA LYS A 115 -2.09 -14.82 1.80
C LYS A 115 -2.69 -16.21 1.71
N THR A 116 -2.74 -16.90 2.86
CA THR A 116 -3.24 -18.27 2.97
C THR A 116 -4.70 -18.35 2.53
N ILE A 117 -5.54 -17.40 2.95
CA ILE A 117 -6.95 -17.36 2.57
C ILE A 117 -7.13 -17.06 1.09
N LEU A 118 -6.39 -16.12 0.52
CA LEU A 118 -6.49 -15.80 -0.91
C LEU A 118 -6.09 -17.00 -1.78
N LEU A 119 -4.97 -17.67 -1.46
CA LEU A 119 -4.52 -18.89 -2.14
C LEU A 119 -5.55 -20.03 -2.06
N SER A 120 -6.24 -20.15 -0.92
CA SER A 120 -7.24 -21.20 -0.70
C SER A 120 -8.56 -20.91 -1.41
N ARG A 121 -9.11 -19.70 -1.24
CA ARG A 121 -10.43 -19.33 -1.73
C ARG A 121 -10.45 -18.92 -3.20
N LYS A 122 -9.32 -18.45 -3.74
CA LYS A 122 -9.13 -18.11 -5.17
C LYS A 122 -10.18 -17.13 -5.74
N PHE A 123 -10.63 -16.17 -4.93
CA PHE A 123 -11.53 -15.12 -5.39
C PHE A 123 -10.81 -14.09 -6.29
N TYR A 124 -9.49 -13.97 -6.17
CA TYR A 124 -8.60 -13.31 -7.14
C TYR A 124 -7.37 -14.19 -7.44
N ASN A 125 -6.79 -14.02 -8.63
CA ASN A 125 -5.60 -14.77 -9.05
C ASN A 125 -4.38 -14.29 -8.28
N THR A 126 -3.63 -15.24 -7.70
CA THR A 126 -2.37 -14.98 -7.00
C THR A 126 -1.55 -16.27 -6.97
N ASN A 127 -0.27 -16.20 -6.65
CA ASN A 127 0.59 -17.37 -6.46
C ASN A 127 1.50 -17.17 -5.22
N TYR A 128 2.26 -18.19 -4.83
CA TYR A 128 3.10 -18.15 -3.61
C TYR A 128 4.12 -16.99 -3.60
N THR A 129 4.67 -16.65 -4.77
CA THR A 129 5.67 -15.59 -4.93
C THR A 129 5.07 -14.20 -5.11
N THR A 130 3.77 -14.08 -5.36
CA THR A 130 3.06 -12.80 -5.31
C THR A 130 3.05 -12.30 -3.87
N THR A 131 3.31 -11.02 -3.65
CA THR A 131 3.35 -10.44 -2.31
C THR A 131 2.01 -10.57 -1.59
N SER A 132 2.07 -10.76 -0.27
CA SER A 132 1.06 -10.28 0.67
C SER A 132 1.64 -9.11 1.44
N LEU A 133 0.94 -7.98 1.43
CA LEU A 133 1.53 -6.69 1.82
C LEU A 133 1.01 -6.24 3.18
N ALA A 134 1.91 -5.77 4.04
CA ALA A 134 1.57 -4.97 5.21
C ALA A 134 1.92 -3.50 4.96
N VAL A 135 0.96 -2.61 5.19
CA VAL A 135 1.13 -1.16 5.03
C VAL A 135 0.90 -0.49 6.38
N GLY A 136 1.79 0.45 6.75
CA GLY A 136 1.66 1.18 7.99
C GLY A 136 2.30 2.57 7.91
N PHE A 137 2.18 3.32 9.00
CA PHE A 137 2.74 4.68 9.06
C PHE A 137 4.28 4.67 9.11
N SER A 138 4.88 3.83 9.93
CA SER A 138 6.35 3.70 10.02
C SER A 138 6.79 2.25 9.91
N TYR A 139 8.03 2.07 9.43
CA TYR A 139 8.71 0.77 9.43
C TYR A 139 8.85 0.19 10.83
N PRO A 140 9.11 -1.12 10.97
CA PRO A 140 9.33 -1.73 12.26
C PRO A 140 10.46 -1.04 13.05
N ALA A 141 10.33 -0.99 14.37
CA ALA A 141 11.41 -0.48 15.23
C ALA A 141 12.67 -1.37 15.15
N ASP A 142 13.84 -0.79 15.43
CA ASP A 142 15.18 -1.42 15.29
C ASP A 142 15.36 -2.78 15.99
N ARG A 143 14.52 -3.10 16.99
CA ARG A 143 14.55 -4.36 17.75
C ARG A 143 13.30 -5.22 17.55
N SER A 144 12.64 -5.08 16.41
CA SER A 144 11.46 -5.87 16.09
C SER A 144 11.83 -7.22 15.48
N GLY A 145 11.12 -8.28 15.88
CA GLY A 145 11.22 -9.60 15.25
C GLY A 145 10.52 -9.68 13.88
N VAL A 146 10.21 -8.55 13.24
CA VAL A 146 9.47 -8.50 11.97
C VAL A 146 10.30 -9.07 10.83
N TYR A 147 11.57 -8.66 10.76
CA TYR A 147 12.48 -9.11 9.70
C TYR A 147 12.72 -10.62 9.77
N ASP A 148 12.97 -11.14 10.98
CA ASP A 148 13.12 -12.58 11.21
C ASP A 148 11.84 -13.34 10.85
N LEU A 149 10.68 -12.84 11.27
CA LEU A 149 9.39 -13.46 10.97
C LEU A 149 9.11 -13.55 9.46
N VAL A 150 9.44 -12.51 8.69
CA VAL A 150 9.30 -12.54 7.22
C VAL A 150 10.19 -13.62 6.62
N GLU A 151 11.42 -13.74 7.10
CA GLU A 151 12.36 -14.74 6.61
C GLU A 151 11.91 -16.18 6.99
N ASP A 152 11.48 -16.37 8.24
CA ASP A 152 10.98 -17.66 8.73
C ASP A 152 9.77 -18.14 7.93
N VAL A 153 8.86 -17.22 7.60
CA VAL A 153 7.67 -17.50 6.79
C VAL A 153 8.03 -17.88 5.37
N TYR A 154 8.98 -17.16 4.76
CA TYR A 154 9.45 -17.49 3.43
C TYR A 154 10.08 -18.89 3.41
N LYS A 155 10.93 -19.22 4.40
CA LYS A 155 11.54 -20.56 4.51
C LYS A 155 10.50 -21.66 4.71
N ALA A 156 9.47 -21.41 5.50
CA ALA A 156 8.47 -22.40 5.85
C ALA A 156 7.42 -22.62 4.74
N TYR A 157 6.99 -21.56 4.05
CA TYR A 157 5.83 -21.59 3.16
C TYR A 157 6.11 -21.12 1.73
N GLY A 158 7.27 -20.52 1.47
CA GLY A 158 7.58 -19.88 0.19
C GLY A 158 6.77 -18.60 -0.07
N TYR A 159 6.17 -18.00 0.97
CA TYR A 159 5.37 -16.79 0.83
C TYR A 159 6.24 -15.54 0.82
N ASN A 160 6.01 -14.69 -0.17
CA ASN A 160 6.54 -13.33 -0.16
C ASN A 160 5.65 -12.45 0.72
N ILE A 161 6.15 -12.09 1.91
CA ILE A 161 5.55 -11.07 2.76
C ILE A 161 6.35 -9.79 2.60
N GLY A 162 5.71 -8.77 2.06
CA GLY A 162 6.28 -7.44 1.89
C GLY A 162 5.71 -6.47 2.92
N PHE A 163 6.47 -5.43 3.26
CA PHE A 163 5.96 -4.32 4.05
C PHE A 163 6.52 -2.97 3.61
N ILE A 164 5.69 -1.95 3.66
CA ILE A 164 6.00 -0.60 3.17
C ILE A 164 5.40 0.47 4.10
N SER A 165 6.16 1.53 4.34
CA SER A 165 5.69 2.70 5.10
C SER A 165 4.95 3.69 4.19
N ILE A 166 4.05 4.47 4.78
CA ILE A 166 3.35 5.54 4.04
C ILE A 166 4.33 6.58 3.48
N ASN A 167 5.43 6.85 4.18
CA ASN A 167 6.47 7.76 3.71
C ASN A 167 7.05 7.29 2.37
N ASP A 168 7.38 6.01 2.25
CA ASP A 168 7.96 5.46 1.02
C ASP A 168 6.94 5.39 -0.11
N ILE A 169 5.66 5.13 0.20
CA ILE A 169 4.59 5.25 -0.80
C ILE A 169 4.54 6.71 -1.32
N LEU A 170 4.57 7.70 -0.43
CA LEU A 170 4.56 9.12 -0.79
C LEU A 170 5.78 9.51 -1.63
N GLU A 171 6.97 9.01 -1.29
CA GLU A 171 8.21 9.21 -2.06
C GLU A 171 8.04 8.76 -3.51
N VAL A 172 7.52 7.54 -3.71
CA VAL A 172 7.29 7.00 -5.05
C VAL A 172 6.18 7.76 -5.77
N VAL A 173 5.09 8.11 -5.08
CA VAL A 173 3.99 8.90 -5.66
C VAL A 173 4.48 10.29 -6.09
N TRP A 174 5.37 10.93 -5.33
CA TRP A 174 6.00 12.19 -5.72
C TRP A 174 6.80 12.04 -7.02
N ASP A 175 7.59 10.97 -7.10
CA ASP A 175 8.39 10.67 -8.28
C ASP A 175 7.52 10.44 -9.53
N VAL A 176 6.39 9.75 -9.39
CA VAL A 176 5.44 9.54 -10.49
C VAL A 176 4.74 10.85 -10.88
N LEU A 177 4.16 11.56 -9.92
CA LEU A 177 3.26 12.69 -10.22
C LEU A 177 3.99 14.00 -10.50
N ILE A 178 5.12 14.25 -9.83
CA ILE A 178 5.86 15.52 -9.92
C ILE A 178 7.06 15.39 -10.86
N LYS A 179 7.79 14.26 -10.80
CA LYS A 179 8.95 14.05 -11.67
C LYS A 179 8.62 13.31 -12.98
N GLY A 180 7.40 12.81 -13.13
CA GLY A 180 6.97 12.07 -14.33
C GLY A 180 7.69 10.74 -14.52
N ARG A 181 8.20 10.13 -13.44
CA ARG A 181 8.88 8.82 -13.50
C ARG A 181 7.85 7.70 -13.64
N GLU A 182 8.21 6.66 -14.38
CA GLU A 182 7.43 5.43 -14.41
C GLU A 182 7.75 4.57 -13.17
N PHE A 183 6.71 4.00 -12.56
CA PHE A 183 6.89 3.07 -11.44
C PHE A 183 6.89 1.62 -11.91
N ASN A 184 7.98 0.88 -11.64
CA ASN A 184 8.00 -0.56 -11.85
C ASN A 184 7.16 -1.28 -10.77
N LYS A 185 5.96 -1.72 -11.16
CA LYS A 185 5.02 -2.43 -10.30
C LYS A 185 5.55 -3.75 -9.73
N GLU A 186 6.51 -4.40 -10.39
CA GLU A 186 7.13 -5.64 -9.91
C GLU A 186 7.77 -5.47 -8.52
N ARG A 187 8.20 -4.26 -8.20
CA ARG A 187 8.76 -3.90 -6.87
C ARG A 187 7.77 -4.05 -5.73
N ILE A 188 6.46 -4.06 -6.01
CA ILE A 188 5.40 -4.36 -5.03
C ILE A 188 4.85 -5.76 -5.25
N ILE A 189 4.70 -6.20 -6.51
CA ILE A 189 4.14 -7.52 -6.85
C ILE A 189 4.98 -8.67 -6.30
N PHE A 190 6.31 -8.55 -6.32
CA PHE A 190 7.24 -9.58 -5.86
C PHE A 190 8.07 -9.14 -4.65
N LEU A 191 7.59 -8.13 -3.91
CA LEU A 191 8.24 -7.66 -2.68
C LEU A 191 8.28 -8.76 -1.61
N LYS A 192 9.50 -9.01 -1.12
CA LYS A 192 9.76 -9.75 0.12
C LYS A 192 10.55 -8.85 1.06
N GLY A 193 10.07 -8.71 2.29
CA GLY A 193 10.68 -7.84 3.30
C GLY A 193 10.31 -6.37 3.11
N GLU A 194 11.23 -5.51 3.52
CA GLU A 194 11.04 -4.06 3.50
C GLU A 194 11.13 -3.50 2.07
N PHE A 195 10.19 -2.66 1.68
CA PHE A 195 10.34 -1.86 0.48
C PHE A 195 11.49 -0.86 0.66
N LYS A 196 12.33 -0.71 -0.36
CA LYS A 196 13.42 0.27 -0.37
C LYS A 196 13.20 1.21 -1.53
N CYS A 197 13.04 2.51 -1.26
CA CYS A 197 13.12 3.52 -2.31
C CYS A 197 14.52 3.51 -2.93
N GLU A 198 14.58 3.69 -4.26
CA GLU A 198 15.86 3.89 -4.94
C GLU A 198 16.12 5.41 -4.96
N ASN A 199 17.29 5.84 -4.52
CA ASN A 199 17.70 7.25 -4.52
C ASN A 199 18.03 7.71 -5.94
#